data_AF-A0AAD4HLS5-F1
#
_entry.id   AF-A0AAD4HLS5-F1
#
_cell.length_a   1.000
_cell.length_b   1.000
_cell.length_c   1.000
_cell.angle_alpha   90.00
_cell.angle_beta   90.00
_cell.angle_gamma   90.00
#
_symmetry.space_group_name_H-M   'P 1'
#
loop_
_entity.id
_entity.type
_entity.pdbx_description
1 polymer ?
#
loop_
_entity_poly.entity_id
_entity_poly.type
_entity_poly.pdbx_seq_one_letter_code
_entity_poly.pdbx_strand_id
1 'polypeptide(L)'
;VVIDGVTVGHLCCAIHNCHVPLNNNNHHFCLTHTLTHGHKCAIVSCSNDILIKSKVFHLAEYKAVKNMHQLWGQSHFQLQQRLQHSQLANPTDSIAQD
;
A
#
# COMPACT_ATOMS: atom_id res chain seq x y z
N VAL A 1 2.62 1.55 21.28
CA VAL A 1 2.89 0.34 20.48
C VAL A 1 4.39 0.27 20.24
N VAL A 2 5.07 -0.72 20.81
CA VAL A 2 6.48 -1.00 20.50
C VAL A 2 6.47 -1.95 19.32
N ILE A 3 7.06 -1.55 18.20
CA ILE A 3 7.16 -2.32 16.97
C ILE A 3 8.63 -2.70 16.80
N ASP A 4 8.90 -3.96 16.48
CA ASP A 4 10.24 -4.39 16.10
C ASP A 4 10.56 -3.81 14.72
N GLY A 5 11.55 -2.91 14.64
CA GLY A 5 11.90 -2.21 13.40
C GLY A 5 12.26 -3.14 12.22
N VAL A 6 12.41 -4.44 12.48
CA VAL A 6 12.70 -5.50 11.51
C VAL A 6 11.47 -5.90 10.71
N THR A 7 10.26 -5.88 11.30
CA THR A 7 9.03 -6.34 10.61
C THR A 7 8.28 -5.19 9.93
N VAL A 8 8.76 -3.95 10.06
CA VAL A 8 8.15 -2.78 9.44
C VAL A 8 8.17 -2.94 7.91
N GLY A 9 6.98 -3.07 7.32
CA GLY A 9 6.81 -3.30 5.89
C GLY A 9 6.91 -4.77 5.45
N HIS A 10 7.02 -5.72 6.39
CA HIS A 10 6.89 -7.14 6.05
C HIS A 10 5.48 -7.45 5.58
N LEU A 11 5.36 -8.11 4.44
CA LEU A 11 4.06 -8.43 3.85
C LEU A 11 3.44 -9.60 4.62
N CYS A 12 2.35 -9.31 5.33
CA CYS A 12 1.59 -10.28 6.11
C CYS A 12 0.24 -10.58 5.46
N CYS A 13 -0.38 -11.68 5.88
CA CYS A 13 -1.75 -11.98 5.51
C CYS A 13 -2.71 -10.90 6.04
N ALA A 14 -3.68 -10.49 5.21
CA ALA A 14 -4.69 -9.50 5.57
C ALA A 14 -5.71 -9.97 6.63
N ILE A 15 -5.71 -11.25 7.02
CA ILE A 15 -6.50 -11.75 8.13
C ILE A 15 -5.81 -11.38 9.44
N HIS A 16 -6.56 -10.73 10.33
CA HIS A 16 -6.06 -10.31 11.63
C HIS A 16 -5.46 -11.49 12.41
N ASN A 17 -4.28 -11.29 12.99
CA ASN A 17 -3.53 -12.28 13.76
C ASN A 17 -3.18 -13.58 13.00
N CYS A 18 -3.11 -13.53 11.66
CA CYS A 18 -2.58 -14.62 10.86
C CYS A 18 -1.04 -14.55 10.80
N HIS A 19 -0.37 -15.62 11.24
CA HIS A 19 1.09 -15.76 11.24
C HIS A 19 1.64 -16.55 10.05
N VAL A 20 0.77 -16.99 9.14
CA VAL A 20 1.19 -17.77 7.97
C VAL A 20 1.80 -16.83 6.92
N PRO A 21 3.03 -17.08 6.44
CA PRO A 21 3.66 -16.24 5.45
C PRO A 21 2.89 -16.29 4.13
N LEU A 22 3.00 -15.21 3.36
CA LEU A 22 2.47 -15.15 2.01
C LEU A 22 3.30 -16.01 1.08
N ASN A 23 2.64 -16.70 0.14
CA ASN A 23 3.35 -17.50 -0.85
C ASN A 23 4.14 -16.64 -1.86
N ASN A 24 3.74 -15.37 -2.01
CA ASN A 24 4.38 -14.39 -2.87
C ASN A 24 4.09 -12.99 -2.30
N ASN A 25 5.02 -12.05 -2.48
CA ASN A 25 4.85 -10.63 -2.17
C ASN A 25 3.66 -10.00 -2.90
N ASN A 26 3.17 -10.63 -3.96
CA ASN A 26 1.97 -10.19 -4.66
C ASN A 26 0.66 -10.65 -4.02
N HIS A 27 0.65 -11.59 -3.07
CA HIS A 27 -0.59 -12.06 -2.44
C HIS A 27 -0.98 -11.20 -1.23
N HIS A 28 -2.29 -11.07 -1.01
CA HIS A 28 -2.83 -10.36 0.16
C HIS A 28 -3.23 -11.35 1.26
N PHE A 29 -3.46 -12.61 0.88
CA PHE A 29 -3.82 -13.70 1.77
C PHE A 29 -2.78 -14.81 1.68
N CYS A 30 -2.53 -15.50 2.78
CA CYS A 30 -1.74 -16.72 2.78
C CYS A 30 -2.47 -17.83 2.00
N LEU A 31 -1.80 -18.95 1.78
CA LEU A 31 -2.35 -20.07 1.00
C LEU A 31 -3.68 -20.59 1.59
N THR A 32 -3.79 -20.63 2.92
CA THR A 32 -4.99 -21.09 3.62
C THR A 32 -6.18 -20.14 3.43
N HIS A 33 -5.95 -18.83 3.56
CA HIS A 33 -7.01 -17.82 3.43
C HIS A 33 -7.29 -17.39 1.98
N THR A 34 -6.43 -17.74 1.03
CA THR A 34 -6.67 -17.47 -0.39
C THR A 34 -7.89 -18.23 -0.91
N LEU A 35 -8.14 -19.44 -0.41
CA LEU A 35 -9.30 -20.23 -0.82
C LEU A 35 -10.64 -19.57 -0.41
N THR A 36 -10.70 -18.99 0.78
CA THR A 36 -11.92 -18.40 1.35
C THR A 36 -12.06 -16.90 1.10
N HIS A 37 -10.95 -16.17 0.90
CA HIS A 37 -10.96 -14.70 0.77
C HIS A 37 -10.26 -14.20 -0.49
N GLY A 38 -9.57 -15.06 -1.24
CA GLY A 38 -8.80 -14.65 -2.42
C GLY A 38 -9.66 -14.09 -3.56
N HIS A 39 -10.96 -14.40 -3.57
CA HIS A 39 -11.92 -13.83 -4.52
C HIS A 39 -12.47 -12.46 -4.09
N LYS A 40 -12.16 -11.97 -2.88
CA LYS A 40 -12.66 -10.68 -2.40
C LYS A 40 -11.82 -9.52 -2.91
N CYS A 41 -12.46 -8.38 -3.15
CA CYS A 41 -11.76 -7.16 -3.51
C CYS A 41 -10.82 -6.67 -2.39
N ALA A 42 -9.61 -6.24 -2.77
CA ALA A 42 -8.64 -5.69 -1.83
C ALA A 42 -9.01 -4.31 -1.25
N ILE A 43 -10.03 -3.63 -1.79
CA ILE A 43 -10.48 -2.34 -1.27
C ILE A 43 -11.42 -2.59 -0.09
N VAL A 44 -11.12 -2.02 1.08
CA VAL A 44 -11.85 -2.25 2.35
C VAL A 44 -13.35 -1.97 2.25
N SER A 45 -13.75 -0.96 1.47
CA SER A 45 -15.16 -0.60 1.26
C SER A 45 -15.87 -1.46 0.20
N CYS A 46 -15.18 -2.42 -0.40
CA CYS A 46 -15.71 -3.22 -1.50
C CYS A 46 -16.05 -4.63 -1.04
N SER A 47 -17.32 -5.00 -1.18
CA SER A 47 -17.79 -6.35 -0.90
C SER A 47 -17.92 -7.22 -2.16
N ASN A 48 -17.51 -6.70 -3.32
CA ASN A 48 -17.64 -7.41 -4.59
C ASN A 48 -16.46 -8.36 -4.83
N ASP A 49 -16.74 -9.42 -5.59
CA ASP A 49 -15.73 -10.38 -5.97
C ASP A 49 -14.88 -9.89 -7.15
N ILE A 50 -13.60 -10.24 -7.12
CA ILE A 50 -12.65 -9.91 -8.17
C ILE A 50 -12.78 -10.86 -9.35
N LEU A 51 -12.56 -10.33 -10.55
CA LEU A 51 -12.36 -11.17 -11.72
C LEU A 51 -10.98 -11.86 -11.66
N ILE A 52 -10.87 -13.02 -12.32
CA ILE A 52 -9.64 -13.81 -12.45
C ILE A 52 -8.45 -12.92 -12.81
N LYS A 53 -7.33 -13.07 -12.08
CA LYS A 53 -6.05 -12.33 -12.21
C LYS A 53 -6.08 -10.83 -11.84
N SER A 54 -7.17 -10.31 -11.25
CA SER A 54 -7.17 -8.97 -10.64
C SER A 54 -6.96 -9.02 -9.12
N LYS A 55 -6.76 -7.85 -8.50
CA LYS A 55 -6.82 -7.65 -7.04
C LYS A 55 -8.00 -6.76 -6.63
N VAL A 56 -8.61 -6.11 -7.62
CA VAL A 56 -9.68 -5.14 -7.43
C VAL A 56 -10.84 -5.48 -8.36
N PHE A 57 -12.03 -5.01 -7.98
CA PHE A 57 -13.22 -5.12 -8.81
C PHE A 57 -13.00 -4.48 -10.19
N HIS A 58 -13.70 -4.95 -11.22
CA HIS A 58 -13.44 -4.61 -12.63
C HIS A 58 -13.61 -3.10 -12.97
N LEU A 59 -14.34 -2.35 -12.14
CA LEU A 59 -14.67 -0.94 -12.37
C LEU A 59 -13.43 -0.03 -12.47
N ALA A 60 -13.51 0.99 -13.32
CA ALA A 60 -12.39 1.89 -13.60
C ALA A 60 -11.88 2.64 -12.36
N GLU A 61 -12.77 3.08 -11.48
CA GLU A 61 -12.44 3.79 -10.24
C GLU A 61 -11.54 2.94 -9.33
N TYR A 62 -11.87 1.66 -9.18
CA TYR A 62 -11.12 0.70 -8.37
C TYR A 62 -9.72 0.44 -8.93
N LYS A 63 -9.61 0.37 -10.26
CA LYS A 63 -8.31 0.27 -10.95
C LYS A 63 -7.48 1.54 -10.74
N ALA A 64 -8.09 2.72 -10.78
CA ALA A 64 -7.40 3.98 -10.52
C ALA A 64 -6.80 4.03 -9.10
N VAL A 65 -7.58 3.62 -8.09
CA VAL A 65 -7.09 3.52 -6.69
C VAL A 65 -5.90 2.57 -6.58
N LYS A 66 -5.99 1.37 -7.20
CA LYS A 66 -4.88 0.41 -7.22
C LYS A 66 -3.62 1.00 -7.86
N ASN A 67 -3.77 1.71 -8.98
CA ASN A 67 -2.65 2.32 -9.70
C ASN A 67 -1.99 3.43 -8.88
N MET A 68 -2.78 4.29 -8.23
CA MET A 68 -2.25 5.32 -7.33
C MET A 68 -1.52 4.71 -6.14
N HIS A 69 -2.08 3.67 -5.52
CA HIS A 69 -1.40 2.96 -4.43
C HIS A 69 -0.07 2.34 -4.88
N GLN A 70 -0.02 1.73 -6.07
CA GLN A 70 1.22 1.18 -6.62
C GLN A 70 2.25 2.28 -6.89
N LEU A 71 1.82 3.44 -7.39
CA LEU A 71 2.69 4.59 -7.63
C LEU A 71 3.28 5.13 -6.32
N TRP A 72 2.45 5.28 -5.27
CA TRP A 72 2.91 5.71 -3.94
C TRP A 72 3.86 4.74 -3.26
N GLY A 73 3.75 3.45 -3.59
CA GLY A 73 4.70 2.42 -3.15
C GLY A 73 6.09 2.53 -3.78
N GLN A 74 6.27 3.37 -4.82
CA GLN A 74 7.57 3.56 -5.45
C GLN A 74 8.43 4.57 -4.67
N SER A 75 9.69 4.21 -4.47
CA SER A 75 10.68 5.04 -3.75
C SER A 75 10.83 6.44 -4.34
N HIS A 76 10.75 6.56 -5.68
CA HIS A 76 10.84 7.84 -6.38
C HIS A 76 9.71 8.80 -6.00
N PHE A 77 8.46 8.31 -5.92
CA PHE A 77 7.31 9.14 -5.57
C PHE A 77 7.44 9.65 -4.12
N GLN A 78 7.85 8.77 -3.20
CA GLN A 78 8.07 9.13 -1.80
C GLN A 78 9.22 10.13 -1.62
N LEU A 79 10.32 9.95 -2.35
CA LEU A 79 11.45 10.87 -2.34
C LEU A 79 11.06 12.24 -2.89
N GLN A 80 10.33 12.29 -4.00
CA GLN A 80 9.85 13.53 -4.60
C GLN A 80 8.99 14.35 -3.62
N GLN A 81 8.05 13.70 -2.93
CA GLN A 81 7.24 14.36 -1.91
C GLN A 81 8.09 14.88 -0.74
N ARG A 82 9.06 14.09 -0.26
CA ARG A 82 9.99 14.53 0.79
C ARG A 82 10.81 15.75 0.36
N LEU A 83 11.29 15.77 -0.88
CA LEU A 83 12.03 16.91 -1.44
C LEU A 83 11.14 18.15 -1.57
N GLN A 84 9.92 18.02 -2.07
CA GLN A 84 8.96 19.13 -2.13
C GLN A 84 8.66 19.71 -0.75
N HIS A 85 8.42 18.85 0.25
CA HIS A 85 8.20 19.28 1.63
C HIS A 85 9.44 19.95 2.22
N SER A 86 10.64 19.42 1.94
CA SER A 86 11.90 20.03 2.37
C SER A 86 12.13 21.41 1.74
N GLN A 87 11.72 21.61 0.48
CA GLN A 87 11.82 22.91 -0.20
C GLN A 87 10.84 23.93 0.37
N LEU A 88 9.63 23.52 0.75
CA LEU A 88 8.64 24.40 1.39
C LEU A 88 8.98 24.72 2.85
N ALA A 89 9.61 23.78 3.57
CA ALA A 89 9.99 23.95 4.97
C ALA A 89 11.28 24.76 5.17
N ASN A 90 12.07 24.97 4.11
CA ASN A 90 13.25 25.85 4.11
C ASN A 90 12.90 27.16 3.40
N PRO A 91 12.38 28.19 4.09
CA PRO A 91 12.27 29.50 3.51
C PRO A 91 13.69 30.04 3.31
N THR A 92 14.22 29.90 2.10
CA THR A 92 15.45 30.59 1.67
C THR A 92 15.34 32.12 1.75
N ASP A 93 14.16 32.66 2.05
CA ASP A 93 13.90 34.09 2.28
C ASP A 93 14.08 34.56 3.73
N SER A 94 14.44 33.68 4.69
CA SER A 94 14.61 34.10 6.10
C SER A 94 15.98 34.70 6.45
N ILE A 95 16.87 34.93 5.48
CA ILE A 95 18.16 35.62 5.70
C ILE A 95 18.43 36.59 4.55
N ALA A 96 17.59 37.60 4.41
CA ALA A 96 17.95 38.85 3.75
C ALA A 96 17.36 40.00 4.55
N GLN A 97 18.06 40.42 5.61
CA GLN A 97 17.85 41.73 6.21
C GLN A 97 19.14 42.21 6.88
N ASP A 98 19.76 43.19 6.19
CA ASP A 98 20.69 44.25 6.57
C ASP A 98 21.89 43.98 7.49
#